data_AF-A0A955BXW3-F1
#
_entry.id   AF-A0A955BXW3-F1
#
_cell.length_a   1.000
_cell.length_b   1.000
_cell.length_c   1.000
_cell.angle_alpha   90.00
_cell.angle_beta   90.00
_cell.angle_gamma   90.00
#
_symmetry.space_group_name_H-M   'P 1'
#
loop_
_entity.id
_entity.type
_entity.pdbx_description
1 polymer ?
#
loop_
_entity_poly.entity_id
_entity_poly.type
_entity_poly.pdbx_seq_one_letter_code
_entity_poly.pdbx_strand_id
1 'polypeptide(L)'
;SNSNNHLMDGFLSDILATPTNTDISIGLGTYLHTATGGGVDETLYELQKAYTAGADSATFFSWGSFFGSGALGDQRLAAVNEWYDALTPSAPGGGLSPDATLITSFDPPGDEGYFSSSITAGGQTTIDPSSAADQTSLESHLGGGSQALDIRATGSWTLRHLSGGAAPAGNLALEAEGYVGFWLMTESPGLTVQVALDDPGTADRGLLKNIIADGQWHLYEWDLEDDAQWEGWVTGDGLITGPTVTLDSIFFYGVGDALLYLDTVAHNPLGSLLAPPVTGDYNADGQVDAQDYAAWRSQYGESVTPGQGADGNIDGVVDSADYVVWRDAFAAALQPATLNGAPEPAGLWMLFFAAAVVIGQRNKKAS
;
A
#
# COMPACT_ATOMS: atom_id res chain seq x y z
N SER A 1 -31.22 -24.75 -19.89
CA SER A 1 -30.99 -23.46 -19.22
C SER A 1 -29.66 -22.95 -19.73
N ASN A 2 -29.61 -21.73 -20.26
CA ASN A 2 -28.35 -21.14 -20.72
C ASN A 2 -27.62 -20.64 -19.47
N SER A 3 -26.42 -21.17 -19.22
CA SER A 3 -25.53 -20.66 -18.17
C SER A 3 -25.09 -19.26 -18.56
N ASN A 4 -25.04 -18.35 -17.59
CA ASN A 4 -24.62 -16.97 -17.82
C ASN A 4 -23.10 -16.78 -17.69
N ASN A 5 -22.33 -17.85 -17.45
CA ASN A 5 -20.87 -17.87 -17.24
C ASN A 5 -20.01 -17.34 -18.40
N HIS A 6 -20.65 -17.02 -19.52
CA HIS A 6 -20.01 -16.52 -20.73
C HIS A 6 -20.50 -15.11 -21.11
N LEU A 7 -21.27 -14.42 -20.24
CA LEU A 7 -21.84 -13.12 -20.56
C LEU A 7 -20.78 -12.08 -20.94
N MET A 8 -19.60 -12.16 -20.31
CA MET A 8 -18.49 -11.24 -20.52
C MET A 8 -17.40 -11.80 -21.44
N ASP A 9 -17.55 -13.03 -21.96
CA ASP A 9 -16.56 -13.61 -22.88
C ASP A 9 -16.52 -12.86 -24.21
N GLY A 10 -15.33 -12.45 -24.64
CA GLY A 10 -15.11 -11.67 -25.87
C GLY A 10 -15.53 -10.20 -25.76
N PHE A 11 -16.57 -9.89 -24.99
CA PHE A 11 -17.03 -8.52 -24.75
C PHE A 11 -15.96 -7.65 -24.07
N LEU A 12 -15.31 -8.17 -23.02
CA LEU A 12 -14.28 -7.44 -22.30
C LEU A 12 -13.06 -7.16 -23.19
N SER A 13 -12.62 -8.15 -23.97
CA SER A 13 -11.48 -7.96 -24.87
C SER A 13 -11.74 -6.89 -25.93
N ASP A 14 -12.97 -6.80 -26.44
CA ASP A 14 -13.32 -5.80 -27.45
C ASP A 14 -13.41 -4.38 -26.86
N ILE A 15 -13.96 -4.24 -25.64
CA ILE A 15 -14.04 -2.94 -24.95
C ILE A 15 -12.66 -2.42 -24.59
N LEU A 16 -11.84 -3.26 -23.96
CA LEU A 16 -10.56 -2.85 -23.40
C LEU A 16 -9.46 -2.71 -24.48
N ALA A 17 -9.62 -3.35 -25.63
CA ALA A 17 -8.77 -3.11 -26.79
C ALA A 17 -9.06 -1.79 -27.51
N THR A 18 -10.17 -1.11 -27.18
CA THR A 18 -10.50 0.19 -27.75
C THR A 18 -9.67 1.27 -27.05
N PRO A 19 -8.80 2.02 -27.78
CA PRO A 19 -8.02 3.09 -27.16
C PRO A 19 -8.96 4.20 -26.71
N THR A 20 -9.15 4.33 -25.40
CA THR A 20 -9.89 5.43 -24.77
C THR A 20 -9.03 6.06 -23.68
N ASN A 21 -9.29 7.33 -23.38
CA ASN A 21 -8.62 8.08 -22.30
C ASN A 21 -9.57 8.28 -21.11
N THR A 22 -10.53 7.37 -20.94
CA THR A 22 -11.61 7.46 -19.97
C THR A 22 -11.73 6.16 -19.22
N ASP A 23 -11.97 6.25 -17.92
CA ASP A 23 -12.23 5.11 -17.06
C ASP A 23 -13.39 4.26 -17.59
N ILE A 24 -13.22 2.93 -17.51
CA ILE A 24 -14.16 1.94 -18.01
C ILE A 24 -14.91 1.35 -16.82
N SER A 25 -16.21 1.67 -16.76
CA SER A 25 -17.15 1.02 -15.83
C SER A 25 -17.89 -0.11 -16.51
N ILE A 26 -17.78 -1.33 -15.97
CA ILE A 26 -18.48 -2.51 -16.49
C ILE A 26 -19.83 -2.69 -15.81
N GLY A 27 -20.87 -2.85 -16.62
CA GLY A 27 -22.21 -3.16 -16.15
C GLY A 27 -22.42 -4.63 -15.84
N LEU A 28 -22.69 -4.97 -14.59
CA LEU A 28 -23.01 -6.33 -14.15
C LEU A 28 -24.52 -6.49 -13.85
N GLY A 29 -25.13 -7.50 -14.45
CA GLY A 29 -26.52 -7.87 -14.19
C GLY A 29 -26.65 -8.79 -12.97
N THR A 30 -27.72 -8.65 -12.17
CA THR A 30 -27.90 -9.44 -10.94
C THR A 30 -28.48 -10.85 -11.16
N TYR A 31 -28.60 -11.31 -12.40
CA TYR A 31 -29.15 -12.63 -12.76
C TYR A 31 -28.04 -13.64 -13.11
N LEU A 32 -26.85 -13.48 -12.51
CA LEU A 32 -25.74 -14.41 -12.64
C LEU A 32 -26.06 -15.72 -11.89
N HIS A 33 -26.31 -16.78 -12.65
CA HIS A 33 -26.61 -18.11 -12.13
C HIS A 33 -26.14 -19.22 -13.07
N THR A 34 -25.86 -20.39 -12.51
CA THR A 34 -25.55 -21.62 -13.26
C THR A 34 -26.73 -22.60 -13.25
N ALA A 35 -26.59 -23.74 -13.92
CA ALA A 35 -27.59 -24.81 -13.90
C ALA A 35 -27.66 -25.57 -12.56
N THR A 36 -26.62 -25.48 -11.72
CA THR A 36 -26.50 -26.23 -10.45
C THR A 36 -26.72 -25.36 -9.20
N GLY A 37 -26.93 -24.05 -9.39
CA GLY A 37 -27.07 -23.06 -8.32
C GLY A 37 -26.58 -21.70 -8.81
N GLY A 38 -26.88 -20.61 -8.08
CA GLY A 38 -26.40 -19.32 -8.55
C GLY A 38 -26.86 -18.14 -7.73
N GLY A 39 -25.87 -17.35 -7.32
CA GLY A 39 -26.08 -15.94 -7.07
C GLY A 39 -24.83 -15.22 -6.58
N VAL A 40 -24.10 -15.79 -5.62
CA VAL A 40 -22.90 -15.15 -5.03
C VAL A 40 -21.65 -15.47 -5.84
N ASP A 41 -21.29 -16.75 -5.98
CA ASP A 41 -20.05 -17.19 -6.63
C ASP A 41 -19.91 -16.67 -8.07
N GLU A 42 -20.99 -16.71 -8.84
CA GLU A 42 -21.00 -16.21 -10.21
C GLU A 42 -20.88 -14.68 -10.27
N THR A 43 -21.41 -13.97 -9.27
CA THR A 43 -21.22 -12.51 -9.13
C THR A 43 -19.77 -12.18 -8.83
N LEU A 44 -19.12 -12.92 -7.94
CA LEU A 44 -17.70 -12.74 -7.63
C LEU A 44 -16.80 -13.10 -8.82
N TYR A 45 -17.12 -14.17 -9.53
CA TYR A 45 -16.38 -14.59 -10.73
C TYR A 45 -16.37 -13.51 -11.82
N GLU A 46 -17.53 -12.92 -12.14
CA GLU A 46 -17.63 -11.88 -13.16
C GLU A 46 -17.01 -10.54 -12.70
N LEU A 47 -17.09 -10.23 -11.40
CA LEU A 47 -16.39 -9.10 -10.79
C LEU A 47 -14.87 -9.24 -10.92
N GLN A 48 -14.33 -10.39 -10.51
CA GLN A 48 -12.89 -10.70 -10.60
C GLN A 48 -12.42 -10.64 -12.04
N LYS A 49 -13.20 -11.17 -12.97
CA LYS A 49 -12.89 -11.16 -14.39
C LYS A 49 -12.83 -9.75 -14.98
N ALA A 50 -13.76 -8.86 -14.58
CA ALA A 50 -13.74 -7.46 -15.00
C ALA A 50 -12.52 -6.71 -14.42
N TYR A 51 -12.24 -6.93 -13.13
CA TYR A 51 -11.07 -6.37 -12.45
C TYR A 51 -9.75 -6.79 -13.11
N THR A 52 -9.51 -8.10 -13.31
CA THR A 52 -8.30 -8.62 -13.96
C THR A 52 -8.14 -8.13 -15.41
N ALA A 53 -9.24 -7.77 -16.07
CA ALA A 53 -9.21 -7.20 -17.41
C ALA A 53 -8.88 -5.70 -17.42
N GLY A 54 -8.79 -5.04 -16.26
CA GLY A 54 -8.44 -3.62 -16.12
C GLY A 54 -9.63 -2.67 -16.13
N ALA A 55 -10.81 -3.11 -15.67
CA ALA A 55 -11.93 -2.22 -15.44
C ALA A 55 -11.73 -1.38 -14.16
N ASP A 56 -11.99 -0.08 -14.24
CA ASP A 56 -11.85 0.85 -13.11
C ASP A 56 -13.01 0.76 -12.12
N SER A 57 -14.17 0.31 -12.58
CA SER A 57 -15.34 0.11 -11.70
C SER A 57 -16.33 -0.91 -12.25
N ALA A 58 -17.19 -1.42 -11.36
CA ALA A 58 -18.34 -2.24 -11.74
C ALA A 58 -19.63 -1.58 -11.24
N THR A 59 -20.64 -1.52 -12.11
CA THR A 59 -21.97 -1.01 -11.79
C THR A 59 -22.98 -2.14 -11.83
N PHE A 60 -23.75 -2.34 -10.76
CA PHE A 60 -24.81 -3.34 -10.70
C PHE A 60 -26.17 -2.78 -11.14
N PHE A 61 -26.83 -3.45 -12.09
CA PHE A 61 -28.15 -3.04 -12.57
C PHE A 61 -29.27 -3.92 -12.00
N SER A 62 -29.96 -3.48 -10.93
CA SER A 62 -31.36 -3.85 -10.56
C SER A 62 -31.74 -3.41 -9.14
N TRP A 63 -32.90 -2.76 -9.01
CA TRP A 63 -33.47 -2.22 -7.76
C TRP A 63 -33.98 -3.28 -6.76
N GLY A 64 -34.27 -4.51 -7.21
CA GLY A 64 -34.97 -5.53 -6.39
C GLY A 64 -34.11 -6.68 -5.85
N SER A 65 -32.86 -6.78 -6.27
CA SER A 65 -31.97 -7.93 -5.99
C SER A 65 -30.75 -7.59 -5.13
N PHE A 66 -30.44 -6.30 -4.98
CA PHE A 66 -29.50 -5.76 -3.99
C PHE A 66 -30.22 -5.10 -2.80
N PHE A 67 -31.40 -4.52 -3.00
CA PHE A 67 -32.22 -3.88 -1.94
C PHE A 67 -33.56 -4.58 -1.68
N GLY A 68 -33.82 -5.73 -2.31
CA GLY A 68 -34.98 -6.57 -1.99
C GLY A 68 -34.65 -7.48 -0.82
N SER A 69 -35.51 -7.46 0.20
CA SER A 69 -35.35 -8.08 1.53
C SER A 69 -35.38 -9.62 1.53
N GLY A 70 -34.51 -10.27 0.77
CA GLY A 70 -34.39 -11.73 0.69
C GLY A 70 -32.94 -12.20 0.86
N ALA A 71 -32.76 -13.35 1.51
CA ALA A 71 -31.45 -13.85 1.95
C ALA A 71 -30.36 -13.90 0.86
N LEU A 72 -30.72 -14.13 -0.41
CA LEU A 72 -29.75 -14.15 -1.51
C LEU A 72 -29.20 -12.76 -1.85
N GLY A 73 -30.00 -11.70 -1.69
CA GLY A 73 -29.55 -10.32 -1.86
C GLY A 73 -28.57 -9.92 -0.77
N ASP A 74 -28.88 -10.27 0.49
CA ASP A 74 -28.00 -10.02 1.64
C ASP A 74 -26.66 -10.77 1.50
N GLN A 75 -26.70 -12.04 1.08
CA GLN A 75 -25.50 -12.84 0.82
C GLN A 75 -24.62 -12.27 -0.29
N ARG A 76 -25.23 -11.73 -1.36
CA ARG A 76 -24.50 -11.08 -2.45
C ARG A 76 -23.86 -9.77 -2.01
N LEU A 77 -24.60 -8.94 -1.28
CA LEU A 77 -24.06 -7.69 -0.76
C LEU A 77 -22.89 -7.95 0.19
N ALA A 78 -23.04 -8.90 1.11
CA ALA A 78 -21.96 -9.29 2.01
C ALA A 78 -20.72 -9.76 1.24
N ALA A 79 -20.90 -10.66 0.27
CA ALA A 79 -19.79 -11.20 -0.50
C ALA A 79 -19.13 -10.18 -1.44
N VAL A 80 -19.89 -9.26 -2.04
CA VAL A 80 -19.32 -8.19 -2.88
C VAL A 80 -18.53 -7.19 -2.04
N ASN A 81 -19.03 -6.85 -0.83
CA ASN A 81 -18.27 -6.02 0.10
C ASN A 81 -16.98 -6.74 0.52
N GLU A 82 -17.06 -8.01 0.94
CA GLU A 82 -15.91 -8.84 1.29
C GLU A 82 -14.89 -8.95 0.14
N TRP A 83 -15.37 -9.09 -1.11
CA TRP A 83 -14.51 -9.10 -2.29
C TRP A 83 -13.84 -7.73 -2.51
N TYR A 84 -14.57 -6.61 -2.41
CA TYR A 84 -13.97 -5.27 -2.52
C TYR A 84 -12.96 -5.00 -1.41
N ASP A 85 -13.28 -5.39 -0.17
CA ASP A 85 -12.39 -5.29 0.99
C ASP A 85 -11.15 -6.19 0.81
N ALA A 86 -11.25 -7.27 0.03
CA ALA A 86 -10.10 -8.10 -0.36
C ALA A 86 -9.30 -7.53 -1.55
N LEU A 87 -9.83 -6.55 -2.30
CA LEU A 87 -9.10 -5.86 -3.39
C LEU A 87 -8.26 -4.69 -2.90
N THR A 88 -8.52 -4.18 -1.70
CA THR A 88 -7.60 -3.27 -1.03
C THR A 88 -6.36 -4.06 -0.60
N PRO A 89 -5.17 -3.82 -1.18
CA PRO A 89 -3.99 -4.52 -0.76
C PRO A 89 -3.44 -3.85 0.49
N SER A 90 -3.68 -4.50 1.61
CA SER A 90 -2.56 -5.02 2.37
C SER A 90 -3.01 -6.33 2.98
N ALA A 91 -2.31 -7.42 2.64
CA ALA A 91 -2.30 -8.54 3.56
C ALA A 91 -1.92 -7.98 4.94
N PRO A 92 -2.60 -8.39 6.02
CA PRO A 92 -2.18 -8.04 7.37
C PRO A 92 -0.66 -8.28 7.51
N GLY A 93 0.09 -7.22 7.82
CA GLY A 93 1.53 -7.33 8.09
C GLY A 93 2.46 -7.57 6.90
N GLY A 94 2.12 -7.13 5.69
CA GLY A 94 3.05 -7.18 4.55
C GLY A 94 4.32 -6.34 4.73
N GLY A 95 5.47 -6.87 4.33
CA GLY A 95 6.77 -6.16 4.47
C GLY A 95 6.87 -4.83 3.71
N LEU A 96 7.84 -4.00 4.11
CA LEU A 96 8.18 -2.75 3.41
C LEU A 96 9.05 -3.05 2.18
N SER A 97 8.75 -2.43 1.05
CA SER A 97 9.54 -2.52 -0.18
C SER A 97 11.03 -2.21 0.07
N PRO A 98 11.97 -2.96 -0.51
CA PRO A 98 13.41 -2.72 -0.33
C PRO A 98 13.89 -1.39 -0.93
N ASP A 99 13.10 -0.81 -1.84
CA ASP A 99 13.37 0.49 -2.45
C ASP A 99 12.79 1.66 -1.63
N ALA A 100 12.00 1.36 -0.59
CA ALA A 100 11.43 2.36 0.28
C ALA A 100 12.47 2.90 1.29
N THR A 101 12.40 4.21 1.51
CA THR A 101 13.14 4.92 2.55
C THR A 101 12.22 5.23 3.72
N LEU A 102 12.62 4.81 4.92
CA LEU A 102 11.90 5.15 6.14
C LEU A 102 12.04 6.64 6.44
N ILE A 103 10.90 7.31 6.58
CA ILE A 103 10.80 8.63 7.19
C ILE A 103 10.87 8.46 8.71
N THR A 104 10.09 7.53 9.27
CA THR A 104 10.07 7.21 10.70
C THR A 104 9.55 5.79 10.92
N SER A 105 10.21 5.03 11.79
CA SER A 105 9.82 3.67 12.20
C SER A 105 9.48 3.55 13.68
N PHE A 106 9.47 4.66 14.42
CA PHE A 106 9.20 4.69 15.87
C PHE A 106 10.08 3.76 16.73
N ASP A 107 11.31 3.53 16.25
CA ASP A 107 12.30 2.64 16.85
C ASP A 107 13.68 3.30 16.89
N PRO A 108 14.46 3.12 17.96
CA PRO A 108 14.21 2.29 19.16
C PRO A 108 13.26 2.97 20.18
N PRO A 109 12.93 2.34 21.33
CA PRO A 109 12.02 2.92 22.32
C PRO A 109 12.36 4.36 22.72
N GLY A 110 11.36 5.22 22.66
CA GLY A 110 11.48 6.67 22.87
C GLY A 110 11.88 7.48 21.63
N ASP A 111 11.98 6.85 20.45
CA ASP A 111 12.13 7.54 19.18
C ASP A 111 10.76 7.76 18.52
N GLU A 112 10.36 9.02 18.38
CA GLU A 112 9.14 9.43 17.66
C GLU A 112 9.46 9.98 16.26
N GLY A 113 10.73 9.94 15.87
CA GLY A 113 11.22 10.44 14.59
C GLY A 113 10.75 11.86 14.29
N TYR A 114 10.15 12.03 13.11
CA TYR A 114 9.60 13.32 12.67
C TYR A 114 8.28 13.69 13.38
N PHE A 115 7.65 12.77 14.11
CA PHE A 115 6.29 12.90 14.62
C PHE A 115 6.20 13.10 16.14
N SER A 116 7.24 13.68 16.76
CA SER A 116 7.31 13.98 18.21
C SER A 116 6.35 15.05 18.75
N SER A 117 5.34 15.45 17.96
CA SER A 117 4.39 16.47 18.35
C SER A 117 3.27 15.88 19.21
N SER A 118 3.10 16.42 20.42
CA SER A 118 1.96 16.07 21.28
C SER A 118 0.64 16.45 20.62
N ILE A 119 -0.43 15.70 20.92
CA ILE A 119 -1.79 16.06 20.52
C ILE A 119 -2.21 17.32 21.27
N THR A 120 -2.09 18.46 20.61
CA THR A 120 -2.51 19.74 21.18
C THR A 120 -3.90 20.11 20.66
N ALA A 121 -4.79 20.50 21.57
CA ALA A 121 -6.12 21.03 21.25
C ALA A 121 -6.09 22.39 20.48
N GLY A 122 -4.90 22.83 20.03
CA GLY A 122 -4.63 24.11 19.41
C GLY A 122 -5.11 24.16 17.96
N GLY A 123 -6.42 24.18 17.76
CA GLY A 123 -7.06 24.40 16.45
C GLY A 123 -8.30 23.54 16.18
N GLN A 124 -8.61 22.58 17.06
CA GLN A 124 -9.63 21.56 16.84
C GLN A 124 -10.52 21.47 18.09
N THR A 125 -11.75 21.95 17.97
CA THR A 125 -12.75 21.84 19.04
C THR A 125 -13.10 20.37 19.22
N THR A 126 -13.29 19.93 20.47
CA THR A 126 -13.73 18.59 20.94
C THR A 126 -12.67 17.57 21.32
N ILE A 127 -11.39 17.76 21.02
CA ILE A 127 -10.31 16.89 21.56
C ILE A 127 -9.98 17.33 22.99
N ASP A 128 -10.04 16.38 23.92
CA ASP A 128 -9.72 16.57 25.32
C ASP A 128 -8.21 16.62 25.53
N PRO A 129 -7.70 17.48 26.44
CA PRO A 129 -6.26 17.59 26.74
C PRO A 129 -5.60 16.32 27.30
N SER A 130 -6.37 15.30 27.69
CA SER A 130 -5.84 13.98 28.08
C SER A 130 -5.52 13.07 26.90
N SER A 131 -5.83 13.48 25.67
CA SER A 131 -5.38 12.79 24.47
C SER A 131 -3.86 12.83 24.36
N ALA A 132 -3.27 11.80 23.78
CA ALA A 132 -1.82 11.64 23.71
C ALA A 132 -1.37 11.03 22.39
N ALA A 133 -0.18 11.43 21.95
CA ALA A 133 0.59 10.75 20.93
C ALA A 133 1.88 10.33 21.62
N ASP A 134 2.05 9.04 21.89
CA ASP A 134 3.23 8.51 22.57
C ASP A 134 3.76 7.27 21.83
N GLN A 135 5.09 7.15 21.74
CA GLN A 135 5.72 5.91 21.29
C GLN A 135 5.35 4.74 22.23
N THR A 136 5.12 3.57 21.65
CA THR A 136 4.77 2.34 22.36
C THR A 136 5.41 1.13 21.72
N SER A 137 5.50 0.04 22.49
CA SER A 137 5.89 -1.29 22.00
C SER A 137 4.77 -2.32 22.14
N LEU A 138 3.53 -1.86 22.33
CA LEU A 138 2.35 -2.73 22.48
C LEU A 138 1.99 -3.38 21.15
N GLU A 139 1.95 -2.56 20.10
CA GLU A 139 1.73 -2.96 18.72
C GLU A 139 2.86 -2.39 17.88
N SER A 140 3.28 -3.12 16.85
CA SER A 140 4.25 -2.65 15.85
C SER A 140 3.98 -3.37 14.53
N HIS A 141 4.21 -2.68 13.42
CA HIS A 141 4.19 -3.26 12.10
C HIS A 141 5.59 -3.79 11.74
N LEU A 142 6.59 -2.91 11.73
CA LEU A 142 8.00 -3.29 11.57
C LEU A 142 8.78 -2.92 12.83
N GLY A 143 9.77 -3.74 13.16
CA GLY A 143 10.60 -3.50 14.33
C GLY A 143 9.85 -3.78 15.63
N GLY A 144 10.04 -2.93 16.64
CA GLY A 144 9.54 -3.12 18.00
C GLY A 144 8.74 -1.94 18.55
N GLY A 145 8.48 -0.92 17.74
CA GLY A 145 7.82 0.31 18.14
C GLY A 145 6.74 0.77 17.17
N SER A 146 5.80 1.57 17.69
CA SER A 146 4.85 2.36 16.90
C SER A 146 4.46 3.62 17.68
N GLN A 147 3.76 4.55 17.04
CA GLN A 147 3.12 5.68 17.72
C GLN A 147 1.67 5.33 18.07
N ALA A 148 1.33 5.34 19.35
CA ALA A 148 -0.07 5.27 19.80
C ALA A 148 -0.68 6.68 19.81
N LEU A 149 -1.77 6.85 19.08
CA LEU A 149 -2.60 8.05 19.10
C LEU A 149 -3.87 7.76 19.90
N ASP A 150 -3.88 8.09 21.18
CA ASP A 150 -5.05 7.97 22.08
C ASP A 150 -5.84 9.28 22.05
N ILE A 151 -6.96 9.28 21.33
CA ILE A 151 -7.85 10.41 21.17
C ILE A 151 -9.01 10.28 22.15
N ARG A 152 -9.16 11.31 23.00
CA ARG A 152 -10.33 11.51 23.86
C ARG A 152 -11.13 12.68 23.32
N ALA A 153 -12.38 12.47 22.93
CA ALA A 153 -13.15 13.53 22.31
C ALA A 153 -14.67 13.39 22.48
N THR A 154 -15.36 14.53 22.53
CA THR A 154 -16.83 14.57 22.50
C THR A 154 -17.32 15.03 21.14
N GLY A 155 -17.65 14.09 20.25
CA GLY A 155 -18.14 14.40 18.91
C GLY A 155 -17.03 14.40 17.85
N SER A 156 -17.29 15.05 16.71
CA SER A 156 -16.39 15.03 15.54
C SER A 156 -15.12 15.83 15.77
N TRP A 157 -13.99 15.25 15.40
CA TRP A 157 -12.68 15.87 15.52
C TRP A 157 -11.87 15.68 14.24
N THR A 158 -10.87 16.55 14.11
CA THR A 158 -9.72 16.37 13.22
C THR A 158 -8.50 16.37 14.11
N LEU A 159 -7.50 15.57 13.79
CA LEU A 159 -6.14 15.65 14.34
C LEU A 159 -5.21 15.96 13.17
N ARG A 160 -4.30 16.93 13.35
CA ARG A 160 -3.17 17.15 12.45
C ARG A 160 -1.90 16.72 13.17
N HIS A 161 -1.41 15.53 12.87
CA HIS A 161 -0.18 15.02 13.45
C HIS A 161 1.00 15.52 12.63
N LEU A 162 1.82 16.39 13.23
CA LEU A 162 2.84 17.15 12.52
C LEU A 162 4.11 16.33 12.36
N SER A 163 4.62 16.33 11.14
CA SER A 163 6.01 15.99 10.84
C SER A 163 6.88 17.23 11.10
N GLY A 164 8.07 17.07 11.65
CA GLY A 164 9.14 18.08 11.68
C GLY A 164 8.80 19.42 12.34
N GLY A 165 7.67 19.55 13.03
CA GLY A 165 7.15 20.82 13.55
C GLY A 165 6.40 21.69 12.54
N ALA A 166 5.80 21.10 11.49
CA ALA A 166 4.94 21.73 10.46
C ALA A 166 5.63 22.68 9.48
N ALA A 167 6.95 22.87 9.56
CA ALA A 167 7.68 23.70 8.63
C ALA A 167 8.49 22.79 7.68
N PRO A 168 8.51 23.06 6.36
CA PRO A 168 9.21 22.21 5.40
C PRO A 168 10.66 21.90 5.79
N ALA A 169 11.36 22.88 6.38
CA ALA A 169 12.76 22.74 6.79
C ALA A 169 12.99 21.77 7.98
N GLY A 170 11.94 21.43 8.72
CA GLY A 170 11.99 20.44 9.79
C GLY A 170 11.60 19.03 9.33
N ASN A 171 11.03 18.89 8.14
CA ASN A 171 10.57 17.63 7.55
C ASN A 171 11.70 16.94 6.78
N LEU A 172 11.53 15.64 6.49
CA LEU A 172 12.40 14.95 5.54
C LEU A 172 12.04 15.40 4.11
N ALA A 173 13.05 15.77 3.31
CA ALA A 173 12.88 16.02 1.89
C ALA A 173 12.82 14.69 1.13
N LEU A 174 11.80 14.56 0.28
CA LEU A 174 11.50 13.39 -0.52
C LEU A 174 11.58 13.77 -2.00
N GLU A 175 11.97 12.83 -2.84
CA GLU A 175 11.78 12.96 -4.29
C GLU A 175 10.27 12.99 -4.58
N ALA A 176 9.84 13.74 -5.59
CA ALA A 176 8.42 13.95 -5.90
C ALA A 176 7.80 12.84 -6.78
N GLU A 177 8.46 11.68 -6.84
CA GLU A 177 8.04 10.51 -7.60
C GLU A 177 7.66 9.34 -6.68
N GLY A 178 6.87 8.40 -7.22
CA GLY A 178 6.45 7.19 -6.53
C GLY A 178 5.45 7.46 -5.41
N TYR A 179 5.60 6.76 -4.28
CA TYR A 179 4.56 6.69 -3.24
C TYR A 179 5.05 7.21 -1.89
N VAL A 180 4.17 7.90 -1.16
CA VAL A 180 4.35 8.23 0.25
C VAL A 180 3.21 7.65 1.07
N GLY A 181 3.50 7.14 2.26
CA GLY A 181 2.50 6.46 3.06
C GLY A 181 3.02 5.92 4.38
N PHE A 182 2.17 5.13 5.02
CA PHE A 182 2.39 4.58 6.35
C PHE A 182 1.42 3.45 6.65
N TRP A 183 1.69 2.71 7.72
CA TRP A 183 0.84 1.64 8.22
C TRP A 183 0.02 2.10 9.41
N LEU A 184 -1.25 1.70 9.44
CA LEU A 184 -2.16 1.96 10.56
C LEU A 184 -2.81 0.68 11.06
N MET A 185 -3.02 0.59 12.37
CA MET A 185 -3.86 -0.43 13.01
C MET A 185 -4.85 0.24 13.96
N THR A 186 -6.11 -0.19 13.94
CA THR A 186 -7.12 0.26 14.89
C THR A 186 -8.28 -0.73 15.01
N GLU A 187 -8.94 -0.74 16.17
CA GLU A 187 -10.29 -1.31 16.34
C GLU A 187 -11.37 -0.20 16.39
N SER A 188 -10.98 1.07 16.34
CA SER A 188 -11.88 2.22 16.43
C SER A 188 -12.51 2.50 15.06
N PRO A 189 -13.84 2.33 14.89
CA PRO A 189 -14.47 2.44 13.58
C PRO A 189 -14.72 3.88 13.15
N GLY A 190 -14.93 4.08 11.85
CA GLY A 190 -15.38 5.35 11.29
C GLY A 190 -14.32 6.44 11.26
N LEU A 191 -13.04 6.05 11.26
CA LEU A 191 -11.92 6.96 11.10
C LEU A 191 -11.56 7.12 9.63
N THR A 192 -11.02 8.28 9.28
CA THR A 192 -10.43 8.53 7.96
C THR A 192 -9.08 9.21 8.08
N VAL A 193 -8.25 9.06 7.05
CA VAL A 193 -6.88 9.58 7.00
C VAL A 193 -6.59 10.27 5.68
N GLN A 194 -5.70 11.25 5.73
CA GLN A 194 -5.04 11.83 4.56
C GLN A 194 -3.67 12.38 4.92
N VAL A 195 -2.84 12.64 3.91
CA VAL A 195 -1.60 13.38 4.05
C VAL A 195 -1.75 14.83 3.63
N ALA A 196 -0.85 15.67 4.14
CA ALA A 196 -0.54 16.97 3.55
C ALA A 196 0.95 17.02 3.20
N LEU A 197 1.25 17.51 2.01
CA LEU A 197 2.60 17.71 1.51
C LEU A 197 2.87 19.20 1.32
N ASP A 198 4.08 19.61 1.63
CA ASP A 198 4.65 20.86 1.16
C ASP A 198 5.35 20.60 -0.19
N ASP A 199 4.75 21.05 -1.28
CA ASP A 199 5.37 21.14 -2.62
C ASP A 199 6.00 22.53 -2.79
N PRO A 200 7.09 22.75 -3.54
CA PRO A 200 7.78 24.03 -3.58
C PRO A 200 6.89 25.20 -4.03
N GLY A 201 6.41 25.97 -3.07
CA GLY A 201 5.57 27.16 -3.28
C GLY A 201 4.07 26.92 -3.12
N THR A 202 3.66 25.67 -2.91
CA THR A 202 2.29 25.23 -2.68
C THR A 202 2.22 24.29 -1.47
N ALA A 203 1.02 23.92 -1.07
CA ALA A 203 0.82 22.76 -0.22
C ALA A 203 -0.43 22.06 -0.73
N ASP A 204 -0.44 20.75 -0.64
CA ASP A 204 -1.45 19.93 -1.27
C ASP A 204 -1.80 18.77 -0.35
N ARG A 205 -3.01 18.25 -0.49
CA ARG A 205 -3.56 17.23 0.37
C ARG A 205 -3.91 16.00 -0.44
N GLY A 206 -3.52 14.84 0.07
CA GLY A 206 -3.98 13.58 -0.49
C GLY A 206 -5.49 13.44 -0.33
N LEU A 207 -6.12 12.71 -1.26
CA LEU A 207 -7.51 12.31 -1.13
C LEU A 207 -7.73 11.51 0.16
N LEU A 208 -8.88 11.76 0.77
CA LEU A 208 -9.28 11.12 2.02
C LEU A 208 -9.51 9.62 1.84
N LYS A 209 -8.91 8.80 2.72
CA LYS A 209 -9.09 7.34 2.75
C LYS A 209 -9.78 6.91 4.04
N ASN A 210 -10.66 5.91 3.96
CA ASN A 210 -11.28 5.31 5.15
C ASN A 210 -10.27 4.37 5.82
N ILE A 211 -10.16 4.44 7.15
CA ILE A 211 -9.34 3.49 7.91
C ILE A 211 -10.16 2.24 8.24
N ILE A 212 -9.59 1.07 7.95
CA ILE A 212 -10.14 -0.25 8.28
C ILE A 212 -9.94 -0.52 9.78
N ALA A 213 -11.03 -0.84 10.48
CA ALA A 213 -11.05 -1.01 11.93
C ALA A 213 -11.24 -2.48 12.33
N ASP A 214 -10.35 -3.35 11.88
CA ASP A 214 -10.36 -4.80 12.09
C ASP A 214 -9.28 -5.29 13.05
N GLY A 215 -8.54 -4.36 13.67
CA GLY A 215 -7.43 -4.68 14.55
C GLY A 215 -6.23 -5.29 13.81
N GLN A 216 -6.11 -5.09 12.50
CA GLN A 216 -4.94 -5.50 11.70
C GLN A 216 -4.19 -4.27 11.16
N TRP A 217 -2.94 -4.47 10.78
CA TRP A 217 -2.12 -3.45 10.13
C TRP A 217 -2.50 -3.32 8.66
N HIS A 218 -2.77 -2.10 8.21
CA HIS A 218 -3.08 -1.79 6.83
C HIS A 218 -2.21 -0.65 6.27
N LEU A 219 -1.84 -0.76 5.00
CA LEU A 219 -1.07 0.26 4.30
C LEU A 219 -1.98 1.37 3.74
N TYR A 220 -1.57 2.63 3.97
CA TYR A 220 -2.19 3.81 3.39
C TYR A 220 -1.11 4.63 2.70
N GLU A 221 -1.19 4.70 1.37
CA GLU A 221 -0.20 5.39 0.54
C GLU A 221 -0.85 6.21 -0.57
N TRP A 222 -0.18 7.25 -1.04
CA TRP A 222 -0.62 8.08 -2.17
C TRP A 222 0.47 8.08 -3.24
N ASP A 223 0.04 7.95 -4.50
CA ASP A 223 0.90 8.10 -5.66
C ASP A 223 1.14 9.60 -5.88
N LEU A 224 2.39 10.03 -5.76
CA LEU A 224 2.81 11.42 -5.94
C LEU A 224 2.59 11.88 -7.39
N GLU A 225 2.54 10.97 -8.35
CA GLU A 225 2.43 11.27 -9.79
C GLU A 225 0.98 11.18 -10.31
N ASP A 226 0.04 10.71 -9.49
CA ASP A 226 -1.38 10.64 -9.83
C ASP A 226 -2.12 11.89 -9.36
N ASP A 227 -2.27 12.87 -10.26
CA ASP A 227 -3.01 14.12 -10.03
C ASP A 227 -4.43 13.89 -9.48
N ALA A 228 -5.06 12.73 -9.76
CA ALA A 228 -6.40 12.43 -9.25
C ALA A 228 -6.41 12.20 -7.73
N GLN A 229 -5.26 11.97 -7.11
CA GLN A 229 -5.11 11.72 -5.68
C GLN A 229 -4.82 12.98 -4.86
N TRP A 230 -4.78 14.16 -5.47
CA TRP A 230 -4.37 15.40 -4.80
C TRP A 230 -5.43 16.51 -4.90
N GLU A 231 -5.56 17.26 -3.82
CA GLU A 231 -6.39 18.46 -3.72
C GLU A 231 -5.58 19.66 -3.23
N GLY A 232 -5.73 20.80 -3.90
CA GLY A 232 -5.07 22.05 -3.54
C GLY A 232 -5.33 22.49 -2.09
N TRP A 233 -4.28 22.72 -1.31
CA TRP A 233 -4.40 23.07 0.11
C TRP A 233 -3.43 24.17 0.59
N VAL A 234 -3.94 25.37 0.87
CA VAL A 234 -3.08 26.55 1.15
C VAL A 234 -2.24 26.90 -0.07
N THR A 235 -2.82 27.70 -0.96
CA THR A 235 -2.22 28.11 -2.23
C THR A 235 -1.89 26.98 -3.23
N GLY A 236 -2.17 25.72 -2.89
CA GLY A 236 -2.02 24.58 -3.80
C GLY A 236 -3.03 24.52 -4.93
N ASP A 237 -2.67 23.73 -5.93
CA ASP A 237 -3.38 23.53 -7.18
C ASP A 237 -3.80 22.07 -7.40
N GLY A 238 -3.50 21.17 -6.46
CA GLY A 238 -3.81 19.75 -6.54
C GLY A 238 -2.83 18.98 -7.43
N LEU A 239 -1.63 19.52 -7.64
CA LEU A 239 -0.58 18.89 -8.42
C LEU A 239 0.71 18.83 -7.59
N ILE A 240 1.44 17.73 -7.70
CA ILE A 240 2.78 17.60 -7.11
C ILE A 240 3.78 17.82 -8.24
N THR A 241 4.43 18.99 -8.28
CA THR A 241 5.17 19.42 -9.48
C THR A 241 6.62 19.80 -9.22
N GLY A 242 7.00 20.00 -7.96
CA GLY A 242 8.39 20.22 -7.59
C GLY A 242 9.27 18.98 -7.82
N PRO A 243 10.60 19.15 -7.88
CA PRO A 243 11.52 18.00 -7.89
C PRO A 243 11.60 17.31 -6.52
N THR A 244 11.14 17.97 -5.46
CA THR A 244 11.15 17.43 -4.10
C THR A 244 9.95 17.95 -3.33
N VAL A 245 9.37 17.10 -2.49
CA VAL A 245 8.30 17.46 -1.54
C VAL A 245 8.74 17.16 -0.11
N THR A 246 7.96 17.65 0.87
CA THR A 246 8.09 17.15 2.24
C THR A 246 6.74 16.73 2.79
N LEU A 247 6.70 15.64 3.56
CA LEU A 247 5.51 15.28 4.33
C LEU A 247 5.38 16.25 5.50
N ASP A 248 4.36 17.12 5.44
CA ASP A 248 4.07 18.13 6.46
C ASP A 248 3.31 17.53 7.64
N SER A 249 2.25 16.78 7.34
CA SER A 249 1.42 16.18 8.39
C SER A 249 0.54 15.04 7.89
N ILE A 250 0.13 14.22 8.84
CA ILE A 250 -0.91 13.22 8.67
C ILE A 250 -2.16 13.73 9.38
N PHE A 251 -3.26 13.81 8.65
CA PHE A 251 -4.55 14.19 9.20
C PHE A 251 -5.38 12.95 9.47
N PHE A 252 -5.96 12.90 10.67
CA PHE A 252 -6.95 11.91 11.06
C PHE A 252 -8.28 12.60 11.35
N TYR A 253 -9.38 11.95 11.02
CA TYR A 253 -10.72 12.43 11.34
C TYR A 253 -11.50 11.31 12.00
N GLY A 254 -12.39 11.67 12.92
CA GLY A 254 -13.22 10.71 13.62
C GLY A 254 -14.29 11.37 14.47
N VAL A 255 -15.02 10.55 15.22
CA VAL A 255 -16.07 10.96 16.14
C VAL A 255 -15.95 10.19 17.44
N GLY A 256 -15.94 10.90 18.57
CA GLY A 256 -15.79 10.27 19.88
C GLY A 256 -14.36 9.85 20.18
N ASP A 257 -14.20 8.98 21.17
CA ASP A 257 -12.87 8.44 21.52
C ASP A 257 -12.37 7.50 20.42
N ALA A 258 -11.06 7.47 20.21
CA ALA A 258 -10.40 6.58 19.26
C ALA A 258 -8.98 6.24 19.71
N LEU A 259 -8.55 5.02 19.42
CA LEU A 259 -7.17 4.57 19.58
C LEU A 259 -6.71 4.00 18.24
N LEU A 260 -5.60 4.53 17.72
CA LEU A 260 -4.94 3.99 16.53
C LEU A 260 -3.44 3.96 16.74
N TYR A 261 -2.79 3.01 16.07
CA TYR A 261 -1.34 2.87 16.02
C TYR A 261 -0.86 3.27 14.63
N LEU A 262 0.16 4.10 14.56
CA LEU A 262 0.84 4.54 13.35
C LEU A 262 2.25 3.97 13.36
N ASP A 263 2.66 3.35 12.26
CA ASP A 263 4.01 2.83 12.11
C ASP A 263 4.50 2.91 10.66
N THR A 264 5.81 2.74 10.46
CA THR A 264 6.47 2.58 9.16
C THR A 264 6.08 3.70 8.19
N VAL A 265 6.29 4.95 8.59
CA VAL A 265 6.12 6.10 7.69
C VAL A 265 7.26 6.10 6.70
N ALA A 266 6.96 6.02 5.40
CA ALA A 266 7.95 5.79 4.37
C ALA A 266 7.61 6.49 3.05
N HIS A 267 8.63 6.57 2.20
CA HIS A 267 8.55 7.02 0.81
C HIS A 267 9.27 6.00 -0.08
N ASN A 268 8.69 5.67 -1.24
CA ASN A 268 9.33 4.83 -2.25
C ASN A 268 9.25 5.51 -3.62
N PRO A 269 10.37 5.99 -4.19
CA PRO A 269 10.37 6.66 -5.48
C PRO A 269 10.16 5.70 -6.68
N LEU A 270 10.15 4.38 -6.45
CA LEU A 270 10.07 3.36 -7.50
C LEU A 270 8.75 2.59 -7.54
N GLY A 271 7.79 2.91 -6.68
CA GLY A 271 6.46 2.28 -6.65
C GLY A 271 5.86 2.21 -5.25
N SER A 272 4.90 1.30 -5.05
CA SER A 272 4.21 1.10 -3.76
C SER A 272 5.19 0.81 -2.62
N LEU A 273 4.81 1.21 -1.40
CA LEU A 273 5.49 0.86 -0.16
C LEU A 273 5.35 -0.61 0.19
N LEU A 274 4.31 -1.30 -0.30
CA LEU A 274 4.13 -2.72 -0.06
C LEU A 274 5.22 -3.50 -0.79
N ALA A 275 5.95 -4.34 -0.06
CA ALA A 275 6.90 -5.25 -0.69
C ALA A 275 6.15 -6.15 -1.68
N PRO A 276 6.67 -6.34 -2.90
CA PRO A 276 6.08 -7.30 -3.82
C PRO A 276 6.14 -8.70 -3.19
N PRO A 277 5.10 -9.54 -3.37
CA PRO A 277 5.10 -10.90 -2.85
C PRO A 277 6.36 -11.65 -3.28
N VAL A 278 7.09 -12.19 -2.30
CA VAL A 278 8.29 -12.98 -2.57
C VAL A 278 7.86 -14.43 -2.76
N THR A 279 8.22 -15.03 -3.89
CA THR A 279 7.93 -16.46 -4.12
C THR A 279 8.52 -17.29 -2.99
N GLY A 280 7.67 -18.08 -2.32
CA GLY A 280 8.08 -18.95 -1.22
C GLY A 280 8.12 -18.28 0.16
N ASP A 281 7.83 -16.98 0.26
CA ASP A 281 7.57 -16.30 1.53
C ASP A 281 6.10 -16.54 1.91
N TYR A 282 5.86 -17.54 2.75
CA TYR A 282 4.53 -18.03 3.12
C TYR A 282 4.02 -17.44 4.44
N ASN A 283 4.88 -16.78 5.21
CA ASN A 283 4.46 -15.99 6.37
C ASN A 283 4.35 -14.48 6.07
N ALA A 284 4.67 -14.07 4.83
CA ALA A 284 4.62 -12.70 4.32
C ALA A 284 5.53 -11.72 5.07
N ASP A 285 6.62 -12.21 5.66
CA ASP A 285 7.57 -11.38 6.43
C ASP A 285 8.66 -10.73 5.57
N GLY A 286 8.60 -10.93 4.26
CA GLY A 286 9.53 -10.41 3.26
C GLY A 286 10.79 -11.26 3.08
N GLN A 287 10.93 -12.37 3.82
CA GLN A 287 12.07 -13.27 3.74
C GLN A 287 11.63 -14.67 3.34
N VAL A 288 12.55 -15.43 2.72
CA VAL A 288 12.34 -16.85 2.46
C VAL A 288 13.28 -17.63 3.36
N ASP A 289 12.76 -18.12 4.48
CA ASP A 289 13.50 -18.80 5.53
C ASP A 289 12.82 -20.09 6.05
N ALA A 290 13.22 -20.55 7.24
CA ALA A 290 12.68 -21.77 7.84
C ALA A 290 11.28 -21.60 8.48
N GLN A 291 10.83 -20.37 8.70
CA GLN A 291 9.52 -20.01 9.23
C GLN A 291 8.43 -20.21 8.17
N ASP A 292 8.73 -19.92 6.90
CA ASP A 292 7.85 -20.25 5.76
C ASP A 292 7.57 -21.75 5.66
N TYR A 293 8.60 -22.57 5.89
CA TYR A 293 8.44 -24.01 5.96
C TYR A 293 7.51 -24.44 7.11
N ALA A 294 7.52 -23.70 8.23
CA ALA A 294 6.58 -23.95 9.31
C ALA A 294 5.15 -23.53 8.92
N ALA A 295 4.97 -22.41 8.23
CA ALA A 295 3.70 -21.96 7.69
C ALA A 295 3.11 -22.98 6.70
N TRP A 296 3.88 -23.41 5.69
CA TRP A 296 3.48 -24.47 4.77
C TRP A 296 3.07 -25.77 5.47
N ARG A 297 3.86 -26.24 6.44
CA ARG A 297 3.52 -27.45 7.20
C ARG A 297 2.20 -27.31 7.97
N SER A 298 1.89 -26.12 8.46
CA SER A 298 0.67 -25.88 9.21
C SER A 298 -0.59 -25.91 8.34
N GLN A 299 -0.46 -25.50 7.07
CA GLN A 299 -1.56 -25.41 6.10
C GLN A 299 -1.62 -26.60 5.14
N TYR A 300 -0.72 -27.58 5.26
CA TYR A 300 -0.65 -28.71 4.33
C TYR A 300 -1.99 -29.47 4.24
N GLY A 301 -2.52 -29.57 3.02
CA GLY A 301 -3.78 -30.21 2.67
C GLY A 301 -4.99 -29.28 2.75
N GLU A 302 -4.83 -28.00 3.09
CA GLU A 302 -5.90 -27.01 3.08
C GLU A 302 -6.23 -26.55 1.65
N SER A 303 -7.51 -26.31 1.40
CA SER A 303 -7.95 -25.58 0.20
C SER A 303 -8.06 -24.11 0.54
N VAL A 304 -7.40 -23.29 -0.27
CA VAL A 304 -7.29 -21.85 -0.08
C VAL A 304 -7.73 -21.13 -1.35
N THR A 305 -8.00 -19.84 -1.26
CA THR A 305 -8.09 -19.01 -2.47
C THR A 305 -6.73 -19.08 -3.19
N PRO A 306 -6.69 -19.33 -4.50
CA PRO A 306 -5.43 -19.50 -5.22
C PRO A 306 -4.44 -18.37 -4.94
N GLY A 307 -3.22 -18.74 -4.50
CA GLY A 307 -2.15 -17.80 -4.15
C GLY A 307 -2.23 -17.18 -2.75
N GLN A 308 -3.15 -17.62 -1.90
CA GLN A 308 -3.21 -17.24 -0.49
C GLN A 308 -2.49 -18.27 0.39
N GLY A 309 -2.00 -17.82 1.55
CA GLY A 309 -1.27 -18.68 2.47
C GLY A 309 -0.05 -19.32 1.81
N ALA A 310 0.13 -20.62 2.03
CA ALA A 310 1.27 -21.37 1.51
C ALA A 310 1.03 -22.03 0.14
N ASP A 311 0.02 -21.56 -0.63
CA ASP A 311 -0.23 -21.99 -2.02
C ASP A 311 0.68 -21.20 -2.99
N GLY A 312 1.93 -21.62 -3.09
CA GLY A 312 2.94 -20.96 -3.93
C GLY A 312 2.84 -21.32 -5.41
N ASN A 313 2.13 -22.39 -5.78
CA ASN A 313 1.90 -22.74 -7.18
C ASN A 313 0.57 -22.17 -7.73
N ILE A 314 -0.27 -21.60 -6.86
CA ILE A 314 -1.51 -20.89 -7.17
C ILE A 314 -2.57 -21.86 -7.75
N ASP A 315 -2.65 -23.07 -7.22
CA ASP A 315 -3.64 -24.08 -7.64
C ASP A 315 -4.84 -24.21 -6.69
N GLY A 316 -4.83 -23.45 -5.59
CA GLY A 316 -5.88 -23.42 -4.58
C GLY A 316 -5.77 -24.53 -3.54
N VAL A 317 -4.68 -25.30 -3.52
CA VAL A 317 -4.44 -26.35 -2.53
C VAL A 317 -3.00 -26.29 -2.03
N VAL A 318 -2.80 -26.21 -0.72
CA VAL A 318 -1.46 -26.26 -0.14
C VAL A 318 -0.98 -27.71 -0.10
N ASP A 319 -0.04 -28.09 -0.95
CA ASP A 319 0.48 -29.45 -1.02
C ASP A 319 2.00 -29.55 -1.27
N SER A 320 2.47 -30.72 -1.71
CA SER A 320 3.90 -30.97 -1.98
C SER A 320 4.49 -30.14 -3.13
N ALA A 321 3.67 -29.62 -4.05
CA ALA A 321 4.09 -28.74 -5.12
C ALA A 321 4.51 -27.37 -4.57
N ASP A 322 3.82 -26.86 -3.56
CA ASP A 322 4.18 -25.61 -2.89
C ASP A 322 5.49 -25.73 -2.12
N TYR A 323 5.71 -26.87 -1.48
CA TYR A 323 7.01 -27.14 -0.87
C TYR A 323 8.17 -27.04 -1.89
N VAL A 324 7.95 -27.45 -3.15
CA VAL A 324 8.95 -27.30 -4.20
C VAL A 324 9.20 -25.84 -4.52
N VAL A 325 8.15 -25.01 -4.56
CA VAL A 325 8.24 -23.56 -4.73
C VAL A 325 9.07 -22.93 -3.61
N TRP A 326 8.72 -23.16 -2.34
CA TRP A 326 9.50 -22.67 -1.19
C TRP A 326 10.95 -23.16 -1.23
N ARG A 327 11.19 -24.45 -1.50
CA ARG A 327 12.55 -25.02 -1.49
C ARG A 327 13.45 -24.35 -2.54
N ASP A 328 12.92 -24.12 -3.74
CA ASP A 328 13.68 -23.53 -4.84
C ASP A 328 13.94 -22.04 -4.56
N ALA A 329 12.97 -21.33 -3.98
CA ALA A 329 13.14 -19.96 -3.50
C ALA A 329 14.16 -19.84 -2.35
N PHE A 330 14.07 -20.71 -1.34
CA PHE A 330 15.02 -20.76 -0.23
C PHE A 330 16.45 -21.02 -0.72
N ALA A 331 16.62 -21.90 -1.71
CA ALA A 331 17.93 -22.14 -2.33
C ALA A 331 18.48 -20.90 -3.07
N ALA A 332 17.60 -20.11 -3.69
CA ALA A 332 17.98 -18.84 -4.31
C ALA A 332 18.34 -17.78 -3.25
N ALA A 333 17.59 -17.69 -2.15
CA ALA A 333 17.87 -16.77 -1.05
C ALA A 333 19.22 -17.02 -0.36
N LEU A 334 19.71 -18.27 -0.37
CA LEU A 334 21.04 -18.62 0.14
C LEU A 334 22.20 -18.23 -0.80
N GLN A 335 21.93 -17.82 -2.03
CA GLN A 335 22.96 -17.33 -2.94
C GLN A 335 23.37 -15.91 -2.50
N PRO A 336 24.68 -15.64 -2.30
CA PRO A 336 25.11 -14.26 -2.11
C PRO A 336 24.73 -13.45 -3.34
N ALA A 337 24.13 -12.27 -3.15
CA ALA A 337 23.81 -11.36 -4.24
C ALA A 337 25.07 -11.13 -5.09
N THR A 338 25.09 -11.71 -6.29
CA THR A 338 26.12 -11.40 -7.26
C THR A 338 25.86 -9.97 -7.68
N LEU A 339 26.78 -9.04 -7.35
CA LEU A 339 26.73 -7.65 -7.80
C LEU A 339 26.67 -7.62 -9.33
N ASN A 340 25.46 -7.60 -9.90
CA ASN A 340 25.25 -7.37 -11.31
C ASN A 340 25.50 -5.89 -11.59
N GLY A 341 26.72 -5.61 -12.06
CA GLY A 341 27.01 -4.41 -12.85
C GLY A 341 27.09 -3.09 -12.08
N ALA A 342 28.01 -2.97 -11.13
CA ALA A 342 28.67 -1.67 -10.99
C ALA A 342 29.41 -1.40 -12.31
N PRO A 343 29.20 -0.27 -13.01
CA PRO A 343 29.99 0.02 -14.19
C PRO A 343 31.46 0.03 -13.78
N GLU A 344 32.26 -0.82 -14.42
CA GLU A 344 33.70 -0.87 -14.18
C GLU A 344 34.28 0.56 -14.28
N PRO A 345 35.28 0.93 -13.45
CA PRO A 345 35.83 2.27 -13.45
C PRO A 345 36.70 2.50 -14.69
N ALA A 346 36.08 2.58 -15.87
CA ALA A 346 36.70 3.06 -17.10
C ALA A 346 37.19 4.53 -16.93
N GLY A 347 36.68 5.25 -15.93
CA GLY A 347 37.17 6.58 -15.52
C GLY A 347 38.59 6.57 -14.95
N LEU A 348 39.03 5.51 -14.27
CA LEU A 348 40.39 5.45 -13.71
C LEU A 348 41.45 5.28 -14.81
N TRP A 349 41.14 4.52 -15.86
CA TRP A 349 42.05 4.36 -17.00
C TRP A 349 42.18 5.66 -17.82
N MET A 350 41.11 6.45 -17.96
CA MET A 350 41.19 7.76 -18.62
C MET A 350 42.02 8.79 -17.84
N LEU A 351 42.02 8.73 -16.50
CA LEU A 351 42.90 9.56 -15.66
C LEU A 351 44.39 9.19 -15.83
N PHE A 352 44.71 7.90 -15.97
CA PHE A 352 46.09 7.47 -16.25
C PHE A 352 46.57 7.86 -17.67
N PHE A 353 45.71 7.79 -18.69
CA PHE A 353 46.07 8.24 -20.04
C PHE A 353 46.20 9.76 -20.15
N ALA A 354 45.33 10.53 -19.48
CA ALA A 354 45.43 12.00 -19.46
C ALA A 354 46.71 12.48 -18.75
N ALA A 355 47.09 11.86 -17.63
CA ALA A 355 48.32 12.20 -16.90
C ALA A 355 49.59 11.89 -17.73
N ALA A 356 49.61 10.77 -18.46
CA ALA A 356 50.74 10.39 -19.30
C ALA A 356 50.96 11.36 -20.49
N VAL A 357 49.89 11.87 -21.10
CA VAL A 357 49.98 12.84 -22.21
C VAL A 357 50.50 14.20 -21.73
N VAL A 358 50.06 14.67 -20.56
CA VAL A 358 50.52 15.96 -19.99
C VAL A 358 51.99 15.91 -19.59
N ILE A 359 52.48 14.79 -19.04
CA ILE A 359 53.90 14.62 -18.69
C ILE A 359 54.77 14.53 -19.96
N GLY A 360 54.31 13.82 -21.00
CA GLY A 360 55.03 13.71 -22.27
C GLY A 360 55.16 15.03 -23.04
N GLN A 361 54.19 15.93 -22.96
CA GLN A 361 54.24 17.24 -23.61
C GLN A 361 55.17 18.24 -22.91
N ARG A 362 55.37 18.12 -21.59
CA ARG A 362 56.27 19.00 -20.83
C ARG A 362 57.75 18.72 -21.12
N ASN A 363 58.11 17.47 -21.40
CA ASN A 363 59.50 17.08 -21.68
C ASN A 363 59.97 17.42 -23.10
N LYS A 364 59.07 17.64 -24.07
CA LYS A 364 59.42 18.06 -25.44
C LYS A 364 59.69 19.56 -25.60
N LYS A 365 59.37 20.39 -24.61
CA LYS A 365 59.66 21.84 -24.62
C LYS A 365 61.01 22.20 -23.97
N ALA A 366 61.75 21.23 -23.46
CA ALA A 366 63.00 21.42 -22.73
C ALA A 366 64.24 20.83 -23.44
N SER A 367 64.13 20.43 -24.71
CA SER A 367 65.25 19.94 -25.53
C SER A 367 65.62 20.92 -26.65
#